data_AF-A0A832H5I7-F1
#
_entry.id   AF-A0A832H5I7-F1
#
_cell.length_a   1.000
_cell.length_b   1.000
_cell.length_c   1.000
_cell.angle_alpha   90.00
_cell.angle_beta   90.00
_cell.angle_gamma   90.00
#
_symmetry.space_group_name_H-M   'P 1'
#
loop_
_entity.id
_entity.type
_entity.pdbx_description
1 polymer ?
#
loop_
_entity_poly.entity_id
_entity_poly.type
_entity_poly.pdbx_seq_one_letter_code
_entity_poly.pdbx_strand_id
1 'polypeptide(L)' 'MNIGIVGLGLIGGSLGLDFRSQGHRVIGISRKSQTSERAIALGAVDDAGTNLSLMQQADVIFVCTPLAVMEATVTELV' A
#
# COMPACT_ATOMS: atom_id res chain seq x y z
N MET A 1 -14.25 -3.72 0.04
CA MET A 1 -13.50 -3.16 -1.10
C MET A 1 -12.06 -3.60 -0.98
N ASN A 2 -11.36 -3.66 -2.10
CA ASN A 2 -9.92 -3.83 -2.17
C ASN A 2 -9.26 -2.45 -2.18
N ILE A 3 -8.51 -2.14 -1.13
CA ILE A 3 -7.83 -0.85 -0.99
C ILE A 3 -6.34 -1.05 -1.25
N GLY A 4 -5.80 -0.32 -2.23
CA GLY A 4 -4.38 -0.26 -2.52
C GLY A 4 -3.69 0.85 -1.73
N ILE A 5 -2.50 0.59 -1.18
CA ILE A 5 -1.66 1.60 -0.52
C ILE A 5 -0.26 1.55 -1.12
N VAL A 6 0.17 2.63 -1.77
CA VAL A 6 1.54 2.77 -2.28
C VAL A 6 2.37 3.59 -1.29
N GLY A 7 3.26 2.94 -0.55
CA GLY A 7 4.06 3.55 0.51
C GLY A 7 3.64 3.10 1.90
N LEU A 8 4.21 1.98 2.37
CA LEU A 8 3.93 1.38 3.69
C LEU A 8 4.81 1.98 4.81
N GLY A 9 4.89 3.31 4.86
CA GLY A 9 5.56 4.07 5.92
C GLY A 9 4.63 4.32 7.11
N LEU A 10 4.87 5.39 7.87
CA LEU A 10 4.00 5.79 8.99
C LEU A 10 2.56 6.02 8.54
N ILE A 11 2.34 6.87 7.53
CA ILE A 11 0.99 7.23 7.06
C ILE A 11 0.29 6.01 6.43
N GLY A 12 0.92 5.37 5.45
CA GLY A 12 0.30 4.24 4.75
C GLY A 12 0.09 3.02 5.66
N GLY A 13 1.00 2.77 6.60
CA GLY A 13 0.84 1.70 7.59
C GLY A 13 -0.32 1.96 8.54
N SER A 14 -0.47 3.20 9.06
CA SER A 14 -1.60 3.59 9.91
C SER A 14 -2.93 3.48 9.17
N LEU A 15 -3.01 3.98 7.92
CA LEU A 15 -4.21 3.82 7.10
C LEU A 15 -4.55 2.35 6.86
N GLY A 16 -3.55 1.52 6.59
CA GLY A 16 -3.75 0.08 6.41
C GLY A 16 -4.37 -0.58 7.64
N LEU A 17 -3.85 -0.29 8.84
CA LEU A 17 -4.40 -0.78 10.10
C LEU A 17 -5.87 -0.35 10.28
N ASP A 18 -6.18 0.93 10.05
CA ASP A 18 -7.52 1.47 10.19
C ASP A 18 -8.49 0.85 9.18
N PHE A 19 -8.09 0.72 7.91
CA PHE A 19 -8.93 0.10 6.87
C PHE A 19 -9.18 -1.38 7.13
N ARG A 20 -8.17 -2.12 7.59
CA ARG A 20 -8.36 -3.52 7.99
C ARG A 20 -9.28 -3.65 9.18
N SER A 21 -9.21 -2.74 10.15
CA SER A 21 -10.13 -2.73 11.29
C SER A 21 -11.61 -2.54 10.87
N GLN A 22 -11.84 -1.91 9.73
CA GLN A 22 -13.17 -1.71 9.13
C GLN A 22 -13.59 -2.87 8.20
N GLY A 23 -12.79 -3.95 8.10
CA GLY A 23 -13.10 -5.13 7.31
C GLY A 23 -12.81 -5.00 5.82
N HIS A 24 -11.98 -4.03 5.41
CA HIS A 24 -11.51 -3.93 4.03
C HIS A 24 -10.30 -4.84 3.80
N ARG A 25 -10.17 -5.36 2.57
CA ARG A 25 -8.95 -6.04 2.12
C ARG A 25 -7.95 -4.97 1.69
N VAL A 26 -6.75 -4.98 2.27
CA VAL A 26 -5.72 -3.98 2.00
C VAL A 26 -4.51 -4.62 1.33
N ILE A 27 -4.11 -4.07 0.19
CA ILE A 27 -2.96 -4.51 -0.61
C ILE A 27 -1.92 -3.40 -0.61
N GLY A 28 -0.67 -3.72 -0.26
CA GLY A 28 0.39 -2.75 -0.06
C GLY A 28 1.52 -2.82 -1.08
N ILE A 29 2.06 -1.67 -1.48
CA ILE A 29 3.33 -1.56 -2.19
C ILE A 29 4.35 -0.86 -1.31
N SER A 30 5.54 -1.44 -1.21
CA SER A 30 6.72 -0.76 -0.69
C SER A 30 7.91 -1.03 -1.59
N ARG A 31 8.90 -0.13 -1.56
CA ARG A 31 10.14 -0.27 -2.35
C ARG A 31 11.03 -1.41 -1.85
N LYS A 32 10.91 -1.81 -0.59
CA LYS A 32 11.75 -2.84 0.04
C LYS A 32 10.87 -4.01 0.46
N SER A 33 11.24 -5.23 0.06
CA SER A 33 10.54 -6.47 0.45
C SER A 33 10.39 -6.59 1.96
N GLN A 34 11.45 -6.29 2.72
CA GLN A 34 11.43 -6.30 4.18
C GLN A 34 10.34 -5.39 4.79
N THR A 35 10.05 -4.26 4.16
CA THR A 35 8.97 -3.38 4.63
C THR A 35 7.59 -3.99 4.34
N SER A 36 7.42 -4.62 3.18
CA SER A 36 6.18 -5.34 2.83
C SER A 36 5.92 -6.51 3.77
N GLU A 37 6.93 -7.35 4.01
CA GLU A 37 6.89 -8.46 4.97
C GLU A 37 6.54 -7.99 6.38
N ARG A 38 7.18 -6.90 6.83
CA ARG A 38 6.88 -6.29 8.14
C ARG A 38 5.46 -5.75 8.22
N ALA A 39 4.95 -5.13 7.15
CA ALA A 39 3.58 -4.59 7.13
C ALA A 39 2.54 -5.71 7.24
N ILE A 40 2.77 -6.85 6.57
CA ILE A 40 1.94 -8.05 6.70
C ILE A 40 2.02 -8.60 8.13
N ALA A 41 3.23 -8.77 8.66
CA ALA A 41 3.45 -9.31 10.01
C ALA A 41 2.81 -8.46 11.12
N LEU A 42 2.78 -7.14 10.95
CA LEU A 42 2.12 -6.21 11.87
C LEU A 42 0.59 -6.14 11.65
N GLY A 43 0.08 -6.80 10.62
CA GLY A 43 -1.34 -6.77 10.27
C GLY A 43 -1.80 -5.45 9.68
N ALA A 44 -0.91 -4.63 9.14
CA ALA A 44 -1.28 -3.38 8.46
C ALA A 44 -1.90 -3.62 7.07
N VAL A 45 -1.57 -4.74 6.43
CA VAL A 45 -2.05 -5.11 5.08
C VAL A 45 -2.32 -6.61 5.02
N ASP A 46 -3.20 -7.06 4.13
CA ASP A 46 -3.48 -8.48 3.87
C ASP A 46 -2.45 -9.10 2.92
N ASP A 47 -1.98 -8.30 1.96
CA ASP A 47 -0.95 -8.68 0.99
C ASP A 47 -0.06 -7.47 0.71
N ALA A 48 1.22 -7.71 0.41
CA ALA A 48 2.12 -6.64 0.00
C ALA A 48 3.31 -7.14 -0.81
N GLY A 49 3.77 -6.28 -1.72
CA GLY A 49 4.91 -6.56 -2.56
C GLY A 49 5.69 -5.30 -2.94
N THR A 50 6.56 -5.47 -3.93
CA THR A 50 7.36 -4.39 -4.53
C THR A 50 6.93 -4.05 -5.95
N ASN A 51 6.03 -4.84 -6.54
CA ASN A 51 5.57 -4.66 -7.91
C ASN A 51 4.19 -3.96 -7.91
N LEU A 52 4.13 -2.77 -8.52
CA LEU A 52 2.93 -1.96 -8.66
C LEU A 52 1.77 -2.67 -9.38
N SER A 53 2.03 -3.76 -10.13
CA SER A 53 0.99 -4.58 -10.76
C SER A 53 -0.06 -5.13 -9.77
N LEU A 54 0.29 -5.28 -8.49
CA LEU A 54 -0.67 -5.68 -7.45
C LEU A 54 -1.82 -4.68 -7.29
N MET A 55 -1.62 -3.42 -7.67
CA MET A 55 -2.64 -2.36 -7.58
C MET A 55 -3.79 -2.54 -8.58
N GLN A 56 -3.64 -3.40 -9.60
CA GLN A 56 -4.75 -3.74 -10.51
C GLN A 56 -5.94 -4.39 -9.82
N GLN A 57 -5.73 -4.94 -8.62
CA GLN A 57 -6.78 -5.56 -7.81
C GLN A 57 -7.55 -4.54 -6.95
N ALA A 58 -7.06 -3.30 -6.84
CA ALA A 58 -7.61 -2.30 -5.94
C ALA A 58 -8.74 -1.49 -6.61
N ASP A 59 -9.80 -1.25 -5.86
CA ASP A 59 -10.91 -0.35 -6.23
C ASP A 59 -10.49 1.12 -6.07
N VAL A 60 -9.61 1.40 -5.12
CA VAL A 60 -9.06 2.72 -4.80
C VAL A 60 -7.62 2.59 -4.34
N ILE A 61 -6.76 3.53 -4.75
CA ILE A 61 -5.34 3.54 -4.40
C ILE A 61 -4.99 4.81 -3.63
N PHE A 62 -4.38 4.64 -2.45
CA PHE A 62 -3.81 5.71 -1.65
C PHE A 62 -2.31 5.80 -1.91
N VAL A 63 -1.86 6.95 -2.44
CA VAL A 63 -0.43 7.21 -2.67
C VAL A 63 0.15 7.92 -1.45
N CYS A 64 0.95 7.19 -0.69
CA CYS A 64 1.55 7.57 0.59
C CYS A 64 3.09 7.67 0.49
N THR A 65 3.61 7.97 -0.70
CA THR A 65 5.05 8.16 -0.95
C THR A 65 5.49 9.59 -0.62
N PRO A 66 6.80 9.84 -0.41
CA PRO A 66 7.32 11.21 -0.32
C PRO A 66 6.93 12.06 -1.54
N LEU A 67 6.65 13.35 -1.33
CA LEU A 67 6.17 14.26 -2.38
C LEU A 67 7.06 14.25 -3.64
N ALA A 68 8.37 14.22 -3.45
CA ALA A 68 9.36 14.24 -4.53
C ALA A 68 9.27 13.06 -5.52
N VAL A 69 8.61 11.96 -5.16
CA VAL A 69 8.46 10.77 -6.02
C VAL A 69 6.99 10.47 -6.36
N MET A 70 6.08 11.33 -5.92
CA MET A 70 4.64 11.09 -6.03
C MET A 70 4.16 11.13 -7.48
N GLU A 71 4.67 12.07 -8.28
CA GLU A 71 4.37 12.17 -9.71
C GLU A 71 4.80 10.89 -10.45
N ALA A 72 6.05 10.46 -10.31
CA ALA A 72 6.56 9.23 -10.93
C ALA A 72 5.74 7.99 -10.53
N THR A 73 5.34 7.91 -9.25
CA THR A 73 4.51 6.83 -8.74
C THR A 73 3.13 6.79 -9.42
N VAL A 74 2.48 7.95 -9.57
CA VAL A 74 1.17 8.04 -10.22
C VAL A 74 1.27 7.72 -11.71
N THR A 75 2.32 8.17 -12.39
CA THR A 75 2.54 7.87 -13.81
C THR A 75 2.74 6.38 -14.06
N GLU A 76 3.35 5.63 -13.14
CA GLU A 76 3.50 4.17 -13.27
C GLU A 76 2.21 3.39 -12.98
N LEU A 77 1.21 4.03 -12.35
CA LEU A 77 -0.09 3.41 -12.03
C LEU A 77 -1.11 3.49 -13.18
N VAL A 78 -0.89 4.37 -14.17
CA VAL A 78 -1.80 4.64 -15.31
C VAL A 78 -1.24 4.05 -16.58
#